data_AF-W7BM77-F1
#
_entry.id   AF-W7BM77-F1
#
_cell.length_a   1.000
_cell.length_b   1.000
_cell.length_c   1.000
_cell.angle_alpha   90.00
_cell.angle_beta   90.00
_cell.angle_gamma   90.00
#
_symmetry.space_group_name_H-M   'P 1'
#
loop_
_entity.id
_entity.type
_entity.pdbx_description
1 polymer ?
#
loop_
_entity_poly.entity_id
_entity_poly.type
_entity_poly.pdbx_seq_one_letter_code
_entity_poly.pdbx_strand_id
1 'polypeptide(L)' 'MFPKLKELLSLVELSKMKVLAGHQGLLHEVKSVTIMDNPDIIYWMEENELLLTNGFFFKRLHRYSNDSIY' A
#
# COMPACT_ATOMS: atom_id res chain seq x y z
N MET A 1 20.51 -5.88 3.84
CA MET A 1 19.29 -5.95 4.67
C MET A 1 18.41 -4.79 4.27
N PHE A 2 17.13 -5.02 4.02
CA PHE A 2 16.18 -3.96 3.67
C PHE A 2 15.51 -3.42 4.94
N PRO A 3 15.09 -2.14 4.96
CA PRO A 3 14.39 -1.59 6.11
C PRO A 3 13.02 -2.24 6.27
N LYS A 4 12.58 -2.40 7.51
CA LYS A 4 11.19 -2.79 7.78
C LYS A 4 10.26 -1.61 7.58
N LEU A 5 9.01 -1.86 7.20
CA LEU A 5 8.01 -0.80 7.05
C LEU A 5 7.90 0.09 8.30
N LYS A 6 7.93 -0.51 9.50
CA LYS A 6 7.91 0.23 10.77
C LYS A 6 9.08 1.22 10.92
N GLU A 7 10.25 0.88 10.39
CA GLU A 7 11.44 1.75 10.46
C GLU A 7 11.25 2.95 9.53
N LEU A 8 10.72 2.75 8.32
CA LEU A 8 10.37 3.84 7.41
C LEU A 8 9.32 4.77 8.03
N LEU A 9 8.24 4.22 8.60
CA LEU A 9 7.19 5.03 9.23
C LEU A 9 7.66 5.79 10.49
N SER A 10 8.85 5.48 11.01
CA SER A 10 9.46 6.21 12.13
C SER A 10 10.28 7.43 11.71
N LEU A 11 10.47 7.63 10.39
CA LEU A 11 11.13 8.82 9.85
C LEU A 11 10.35 10.10 10.21
N VAL A 12 11.08 11.17 10.52
CA VAL A 12 10.49 12.45 10.95
C VAL A 12 9.57 13.02 9.88
N GLU A 13 9.93 12.85 8.61
CA GLU A 13 9.18 13.26 7.43
C GLU A 13 7.82 12.54 7.33
N LEU A 14 7.74 11.32 7.87
CA LEU A 14 6.55 10.48 7.86
C LEU A 14 5.80 10.47 9.20
N SER A 15 6.22 11.28 10.17
CA SER A 15 5.66 11.34 11.53
C SER A 15 4.16 11.61 11.61
N LYS A 16 3.56 12.16 10.55
CA LYS A 16 2.11 12.42 10.45
C LYS A 16 1.32 11.24 9.87
N MET A 17 1.98 10.21 9.33
CA MET A 17 1.32 9.03 8.79
C MET A 17 0.70 8.20 9.90
N LYS A 18 -0.44 7.58 9.60
CA LYS A 18 -1.16 6.70 10.52
C LYS A 18 -1.42 5.36 9.84
N VAL A 19 -1.15 4.28 10.56
CA VAL A 19 -1.51 2.93 10.14
C VAL A 19 -2.99 2.73 10.46
N LEU A 20 -3.82 2.66 9.43
CA LEU A 20 -5.27 2.46 9.60
C LEU A 20 -5.65 0.97 9.63
N ALA A 21 -4.87 0.12 8.97
CA ALA A 21 -5.07 -1.32 8.88
C ALA A 21 -3.73 -2.04 8.60
N GLY A 22 -3.73 -3.38 8.59
CA GLY A 22 -2.56 -4.15 8.18
C GLY A 22 -1.40 -4.15 9.17
N HIS A 23 -1.65 -3.93 10.47
CA HIS A 23 -0.64 -3.86 11.53
C HIS A 23 0.34 -5.05 11.57
N GLN A 24 -0.11 -6.25 11.16
CA GLN A 24 0.74 -7.44 11.07
C GLN A 24 1.87 -7.30 10.04
N GLY A 25 1.67 -6.50 8.98
CA GLY A 25 2.66 -6.27 7.92
C GLY A 25 3.75 -5.25 8.26
N LEU A 26 3.72 -4.62 9.44
CA LEU A 26 4.71 -3.59 9.81
C LEU A 26 6.15 -4.10 9.91
N LEU A 27 6.33 -5.42 10.04
CA LEU A 27 7.64 -6.05 10.12
C LEU A 27 8.15 -6.56 8.76
N HIS A 28 7.37 -6.41 7.68
CA HIS A 28 7.82 -6.76 6.33
C HIS A 28 8.95 -5.83 5.88
N GLU A 29 9.90 -6.40 5.16
CA GLU A 29 10.94 -5.62 4.47
C GLU A 29 10.32 -4.80 3.34
N VAL A 30 10.92 -3.65 3.06
CA VAL A 30 10.56 -2.81 1.90
C VAL A 30 11.74 -2.81 0.93
N LYS A 31 11.56 -3.47 -0.22
CA LYS A 31 12.60 -3.65 -1.25
C LYS A 31 12.60 -2.54 -2.29
N SER A 32 11.43 -1.98 -2.57
CA SER A 32 11.24 -0.91 -3.55
C SER A 32 10.12 0.04 -3.11
N VAL A 33 10.13 1.24 -3.67
CA VAL A 33 9.07 2.24 -3.50
C VAL A 33 8.60 2.67 -4.87
N THR A 34 7.30 2.66 -5.09
CA THR A 34 6.67 3.07 -6.36
C THR A 34 5.56 4.06 -6.10
N ILE A 35 5.39 5.01 -7.01
CA ILE A 35 4.29 5.98 -6.99
C ILE A 35 3.37 5.68 -8.17
N MET A 36 2.07 5.48 -7.92
CA MET A 36 1.12 5.18 -8.98
C MET A 36 -0.30 5.67 -8.63
N ASP A 37 -0.99 6.20 -9.63
CA ASP A 37 -2.39 6.63 -9.58
C ASP A 37 -3.34 5.71 -10.37
N ASN A 38 -2.82 4.83 -11.22
CA ASN A 38 -3.60 3.82 -11.91
C ASN A 38 -4.10 2.74 -10.92
N PRO A 39 -5.42 2.55 -10.74
CA PRO A 39 -5.98 1.51 -9.88
C PRO A 39 -5.66 0.07 -10.32
N ASP A 40 -5.21 -0.15 -11.56
CA ASP A 40 -4.85 -1.47 -12.09
C ASP A 40 -3.43 -1.90 -11.66
N ILE A 41 -2.70 -1.06 -10.93
CA ILE A 41 -1.34 -1.38 -10.44
C ILE A 41 -1.27 -2.64 -9.59
N ILE A 42 -2.38 -2.99 -8.93
CA ILE A 42 -2.46 -4.17 -8.06
C ILE A 42 -2.15 -5.48 -8.79
N TYR A 43 -2.35 -5.54 -10.12
CA TYR A 43 -2.02 -6.72 -10.93
C TYR A 43 -0.53 -6.85 -11.25
N TRP A 44 0.25 -5.80 -10.98
CA TRP A 44 1.66 -5.70 -11.33
C TRP A 44 2.55 -5.38 -10.12
N MET A 45 1.97 -5.40 -8.91
CA MET A 45 2.73 -5.15 -7.69
C MET A 45 3.65 -6.33 -7.38
N GLU A 46 4.90 -6.01 -7.06
CA GLU A 46 5.89 -6.99 -6.66
C GLU A 46 5.84 -7.25 -5.15
N GLU A 47 6.32 -8.42 -4.72
CA GLU A 47 6.42 -8.72 -3.30
C GLU A 47 7.37 -7.74 -2.59
N ASN A 48 6.94 -7.24 -1.41
CA ASN A 48 7.70 -6.30 -0.59
C ASN A 48 7.91 -4.91 -1.23
N GLU A 49 7.02 -4.51 -2.13
CA GLU A 49 6.94 -3.15 -2.68
C GLU A 49 6.09 -2.22 -1.80
N LEU A 50 6.59 -1.01 -1.52
CA LEU A 50 5.80 0.07 -0.89
C LEU A 50 5.20 0.97 -1.97
N LEU A 51 3.88 0.86 -2.14
CA LEU A 51 3.12 1.68 -3.08
C LEU A 51 2.63 2.99 -2.42
N LEU A 52 2.99 4.13 -2.99
CA LEU A 52 2.44 5.43 -2.68
C LEU A 52 1.38 5.81 -3.72
N THR A 53 0.19 6.16 -3.25
CA THR A 53 -0.98 6.39 -4.10
C THR A 53 -1.98 7.32 -3.40
N ASN A 54 -2.95 7.85 -4.15
CA ASN A 54 -4.04 8.65 -3.61
C ASN A 54 -5.18 7.80 -3.00
N GLY A 55 -5.09 6.47 -3.07
CA GLY A 55 -6.09 5.54 -2.53
C GLY A 55 -7.37 5.44 -3.35
N PHE A 56 -7.43 6.00 -4.58
CA PHE A 56 -8.63 5.96 -5.42
C PHE A 56 -9.12 4.53 -5.71
N PHE A 57 -8.22 3.54 -5.79
CA PHE A 57 -8.60 2.15 -6.00
C PHE A 57 -9.48 1.58 -4.89
N PHE A 58 -9.41 2.10 -3.64
CA PHE A 58 -10.31 1.67 -2.57
C PHE A 58 -11.77 1.98 -2.91
N LYS A 59 -12.05 3.06 -3.66
CA LYS A 59 -13.40 3.38 -4.16
C LYS A 59 -13.86 2.40 -5.26
N ARG A 60 -12.94 1.82 -6.01
CA ARG A 60 -13.23 0.87 -7.11
C ARG A 60 -13.46 -0.55 -6.59
N LEU A 61 -12.76 -0.98 -5.54
CA LEU A 61 -12.95 -2.30 -4.92
C LEU A 61 -14.38 -2.51 -4.40
N HIS A 62 -15.03 -1.47 -3.87
CA HIS A 62 -16.45 -1.54 -3.46
C HIS A 62 -17.43 -1.68 -4.64
N ARG A 63 -17.04 -1.28 -5.86
CA ARG A 63 -17.88 -1.49 -7.06
C ARG A 63 -17.72 -2.90 -7.61
N TYR A 64 -16.49 -3.44 -7.65
CA TYR A 64 -16.27 -4.82 -8.08
C TYR A 64 -16.97 -5.86 -7.19
N SER A 65 -17.05 -5.63 -5.87
CA SER A 65 -17.77 -6.56 -4.97
C SER A 65 -19.30 -6.48 -5.12
N ASN A 66 -19.85 -5.45 -5.76
CA ASN A 66 -21.29 -5.26 -5.97
C ASN A 66 -21.73 -5.55 -7.42
N ASP A 67 -20.79 -5.55 -8.37
CA ASP A 67 -21.06 -5.81 -9.79
C ASP A 67 -20.77 -7.26 -10.20
N SER A 68 -20.43 -8.16 -9.26
CA SER A 68 -20.46 -9.62 -9.47
C SER A 68 -21.91 -10.15 -9.48
N ILE A 69 -22.69 -9.66 -10.43
CA ILE A 69 -23.88 -10.35 -10.95
C ILE A 69 -23.65 -10.55 -12.45
N TYR A 70 -22.60 -11.30 -12.80
CA TYR A 70 -22.49 -12.14 -14.00
C TYR A 70 -21.47 -13.25 -13.71
#